data_AF-A0A934BKL4-F1
#
_entry.id   AF-A0A934BKL4-F1
#
_cell.length_a   1.000
_cell.length_b   1.000
_cell.length_c   1.000
_cell.angle_alpha   90.00
_cell.angle_beta   90.00
_cell.angle_gamma   90.00
#
_symmetry.space_group_name_H-M   'P 1'
#
loop_
_entity.id
_entity.type
_entity.pdbx_description
1 polymer ?
#
loop_
_entity_poly.entity_id
_entity_poly.type
_entity_poly.pdbx_seq_one_letter_code
_entity_poly.pdbx_strand_id
1 'polypeptide(L)'
;MRMITFSQILALVIAVPAVVGAGAGADSAGGFLHNGVTAHRGNSGECPENTLAAFQSAIAAGADWIELDVFRTRDGKLVVSHDRTTWRVGDRSLVVPESTYEQLRKVDVASDFRRRHGTSRAQCPPHRMPMVEDVLRLVMTQHQTRVSIQPKTNCVSEVVALVKQLGAEPWVGFNDGNVNYMAEVKRLAPSIPVFWDRGESDIAADIRIAKQHGFEALVLNERAVTPEKIAQLKQAGLGVGVWTVNDSSAWERFLAMGVERIYTDHPRQLLAFKAGRAFRDAACEGVYKRHLQGICTDGRGAIYWSWTDALVKTDLQGRVLKHLPAVWHYGDLCFHDGKVFVAVNFREFNKPEGHADSWVFVYDGQSLAELAWHPLREVVHGAGGIAYHDGRFIVVGGLPPGVTRNYLYEYDERFKFRKRHVLGSGYTLMGIQTAAWANGSWWFGCYGNPQVLLRADAAFRLSGKWDFNASVGIAGLPDGRFLIGQNTPVKGVGHKGSVFIAREDNEKGMTPVISVESGVSVEAKNPPAKQ
;
A
#
# COMPACT_ATOMS: atom_id res chain seq x y z
N MET A 1 64.28 -44.05 24.58
CA MET A 1 63.75 -45.39 24.89
C MET A 1 62.28 -45.44 24.42
N ARG A 2 62.00 -46.25 23.39
CA ARG A 2 60.72 -46.89 22.98
C ARG A 2 59.36 -46.13 23.04
N MET A 3 58.72 -45.95 21.86
CA MET A 3 57.48 -46.64 21.36
C MET A 3 56.26 -46.76 22.32
N ILE A 4 54.96 -46.48 22.02
CA ILE A 4 54.01 -47.03 21.00
C ILE A 4 52.59 -46.45 21.33
N THR A 5 51.88 -45.78 20.39
CA THR A 5 50.63 -46.11 19.62
C THR A 5 49.22 -45.85 20.20
N PHE A 6 48.39 -45.32 19.28
CA PHE A 6 46.92 -45.27 19.10
C PHE A 6 46.02 -46.28 19.85
N SER A 7 44.81 -45.82 20.24
CA SER A 7 43.57 -46.56 19.96
C SER A 7 42.35 -45.63 19.82
N GLN A 8 41.45 -46.03 18.93
CA GLN A 8 40.30 -45.33 18.36
C GLN A 8 39.06 -45.40 19.27
N ILE A 9 38.20 -44.38 19.25
CA ILE A 9 36.77 -44.51 19.56
C ILE A 9 35.97 -43.92 18.39
N LEU A 10 35.26 -44.81 17.71
CA LEU A 10 34.37 -44.57 16.58
C LEU A 10 32.96 -44.30 17.14
N ALA A 11 32.41 -43.11 16.95
CA ALA A 11 31.00 -42.82 17.21
C ALA A 11 30.23 -42.74 15.88
N LEU A 12 29.37 -43.74 15.68
CA LEU A 12 28.49 -43.91 14.54
C LEU A 12 27.27 -42.97 14.70
N VAL A 13 27.16 -41.92 13.89
CA VAL A 13 25.94 -41.09 13.79
C VAL A 13 25.12 -41.58 12.61
N ILE A 14 23.96 -42.16 12.89
CA ILE A 14 22.95 -42.54 11.90
C ILE A 14 22.21 -41.27 11.48
N ALA A 15 22.35 -40.87 10.23
CA ALA A 15 21.59 -39.77 9.64
C ALA A 15 20.18 -40.25 9.27
N VAL A 16 19.16 -39.64 9.89
CA VAL A 16 17.76 -39.75 9.46
C VAL A 16 17.53 -38.64 8.40
N PRO A 17 17.00 -38.94 7.21
CA PRO A 17 16.72 -37.90 6.23
C PRO A 17 15.50 -37.09 6.68
N ALA A 18 15.71 -35.80 6.94
CA ALA A 18 14.62 -34.86 7.14
C ALA A 18 13.88 -34.64 5.81
N VAL A 19 12.60 -34.99 5.79
CA VAL A 19 11.67 -34.59 4.74
C VAL A 19 11.47 -33.09 4.85
N VAL A 20 12.12 -32.33 3.96
CA VAL A 20 11.91 -30.88 3.82
C VAL A 20 10.58 -30.68 3.11
N GLY A 21 9.59 -30.17 3.87
CA GLY A 21 8.35 -29.66 3.31
C GLY A 21 8.63 -28.44 2.42
N ALA A 22 8.00 -28.41 1.25
CA ALA A 22 8.05 -27.31 0.30
C ALA A 22 7.42 -26.04 0.92
N GLY A 23 8.25 -25.26 1.60
CA GLY A 23 8.00 -23.85 1.87
C GLY A 23 8.42 -23.03 0.66
N ALA A 24 7.59 -22.04 0.29
CA ALA A 24 7.78 -21.14 -0.84
C ALA A 24 9.24 -20.67 -0.95
N GLY A 25 9.90 -21.12 -2.03
CA GLY A 25 11.31 -20.85 -2.29
C GLY A 25 11.54 -19.38 -2.56
N ALA A 26 12.29 -18.73 -1.66
CA ALA A 26 13.23 -17.71 -2.07
C ALA A 26 14.47 -18.45 -2.59
N ASP A 27 14.58 -18.59 -3.91
CA ASP A 27 15.87 -18.71 -4.61
C ASP A 27 15.67 -18.67 -6.13
N SER A 28 16.22 -17.63 -6.78
CA SER A 28 17.29 -17.76 -7.80
C SER A 28 17.53 -16.46 -8.58
N ALA A 29 18.78 -15.97 -8.51
CA ALA A 29 19.47 -15.09 -9.45
C ALA A 29 18.82 -13.74 -9.86
N GLY A 30 19.19 -12.67 -9.13
CA GLY A 30 18.93 -11.27 -9.47
C GLY A 30 17.97 -10.61 -8.48
N GLY A 31 18.40 -9.54 -7.80
CA GLY A 31 17.64 -8.86 -6.74
C GLY A 31 16.35 -8.14 -7.19
N PHE A 32 15.71 -8.59 -8.27
CA PHE A 32 14.51 -8.00 -8.84
C PHE A 32 13.29 -8.28 -7.96
N LEU A 33 12.35 -7.34 -7.98
CA LEU A 33 11.08 -7.48 -7.31
C LEU A 33 10.20 -8.49 -8.06
N HIS A 34 9.29 -9.11 -7.32
CA HIS A 34 8.31 -10.07 -7.83
C HIS A 34 6.92 -9.77 -7.26
N ASN A 35 6.61 -8.48 -7.13
CA ASN A 35 5.34 -8.03 -6.56
C ASN A 35 4.23 -7.90 -7.60
N GLY A 36 4.52 -8.12 -8.89
CA GLY A 36 3.52 -8.14 -9.95
C GLY A 36 2.88 -6.79 -10.28
N VAL A 37 3.44 -5.68 -9.79
CA VAL A 37 2.99 -4.33 -10.14
C VAL A 37 3.76 -3.86 -11.37
N THR A 38 3.04 -3.65 -12.47
CA THR A 38 3.57 -3.00 -13.67
C THR A 38 3.07 -1.55 -13.74
N ALA A 39 3.97 -0.58 -13.67
CA ALA A 39 3.68 0.83 -13.78
C ALA A 39 3.47 1.21 -15.26
N HIS A 40 2.22 1.33 -15.68
CA HIS A 40 1.81 1.58 -17.07
C HIS A 40 2.25 2.98 -17.50
N ARG A 41 3.17 3.03 -18.47
CA ARG A 41 3.86 4.26 -18.93
C ARG A 41 4.60 4.99 -17.81
N GLY A 42 5.07 4.24 -16.80
CA GLY A 42 5.62 4.76 -15.54
C GLY A 42 4.54 5.01 -14.49
N ASN A 43 4.84 5.85 -13.49
CA ASN A 43 3.85 6.29 -12.48
C ASN A 43 2.98 7.43 -13.07
N SER A 44 2.23 7.10 -14.12
CA SER A 44 1.51 8.05 -14.99
C SER A 44 0.34 8.77 -14.31
N GLY A 45 -0.13 8.26 -13.18
CA GLY A 45 -1.12 8.91 -12.33
C GLY A 45 -0.57 10.09 -11.51
N GLU A 46 0.75 10.19 -11.34
CA GLU A 46 1.41 11.26 -10.56
C GLU A 46 2.48 12.02 -11.34
N CYS A 47 2.88 11.53 -12.52
CA CYS A 47 3.86 12.16 -13.41
C CYS A 47 3.38 12.09 -14.86
N PRO A 48 3.84 12.97 -15.76
CA PRO A 48 3.55 12.86 -17.20
C PRO A 48 4.01 11.50 -17.75
N GLU A 49 3.08 10.76 -18.38
CA GLU A 49 3.32 9.41 -18.91
C GLU A 49 4.51 9.35 -19.87
N ASN A 50 5.19 8.19 -19.92
CA ASN A 50 6.29 7.94 -20.86
C ASN A 50 7.45 8.96 -20.76
N THR A 51 7.71 9.49 -19.55
CA THR A 51 8.84 10.37 -19.26
C THR A 51 9.81 9.73 -18.26
N LEU A 52 11.08 10.16 -18.27
CA LEU A 52 12.06 9.71 -17.28
C LEU A 52 11.59 9.97 -15.83
N ALA A 53 10.87 11.06 -15.58
CA ALA A 53 10.33 11.35 -14.26
C ALA A 53 9.26 10.34 -13.82
N ALA A 54 8.35 9.94 -14.72
CA ALA A 54 7.37 8.90 -14.42
C ALA A 54 8.04 7.54 -14.14
N PHE A 55 9.08 7.19 -14.89
CA PHE A 55 9.85 5.96 -14.68
C PHE A 55 10.65 6.00 -13.37
N GLN A 56 11.36 7.09 -13.09
CA GLN A 56 12.06 7.29 -11.81
C GLN A 56 11.09 7.20 -10.63
N SER A 57 9.91 7.83 -10.75
CA SER A 57 8.90 7.75 -9.69
C SER A 57 8.36 6.33 -9.51
N ALA A 58 8.23 5.53 -10.56
CA ALA A 58 7.77 4.14 -10.45
C ALA A 58 8.83 3.23 -9.82
N ILE A 59 10.10 3.41 -10.19
CA ILE A 59 11.24 2.73 -9.54
C ILE A 59 11.28 3.07 -8.05
N ALA A 60 11.19 4.37 -7.71
CA ALA A 60 11.16 4.82 -6.32
C ALA A 60 9.95 4.31 -5.53
N ALA A 61 8.82 4.07 -6.19
CA ALA A 61 7.65 3.45 -5.57
C ALA A 61 7.85 1.95 -5.29
N GLY A 62 8.78 1.28 -5.97
CA GLY A 62 9.03 -0.15 -5.86
C GLY A 62 8.17 -0.99 -6.81
N ALA A 63 7.86 -0.49 -8.01
CA ALA A 63 7.21 -1.29 -9.04
C ALA A 63 8.13 -2.45 -9.49
N ASP A 64 7.57 -3.63 -9.76
CA ASP A 64 8.30 -4.77 -10.33
C ASP A 64 8.71 -4.47 -11.79
N TRP A 65 7.79 -3.88 -12.54
CA TRP A 65 8.02 -3.45 -13.92
C TRP A 65 7.60 -2.00 -14.12
N ILE A 66 8.34 -1.25 -14.92
CA ILE A 66 7.80 -0.12 -15.67
C ILE A 66 7.41 -0.62 -17.06
N GLU A 67 6.34 -0.09 -17.64
CA GLU A 67 5.98 -0.33 -19.04
C GLU A 67 6.21 0.96 -19.85
N LEU A 68 6.62 0.81 -21.10
CA LEU A 68 6.82 1.92 -22.02
C LEU A 68 6.44 1.56 -23.45
N ASP A 69 6.04 2.57 -24.21
CA ASP A 69 5.63 2.44 -25.62
C ASP A 69 6.72 2.96 -26.57
N VAL A 70 6.99 2.28 -27.68
CA VAL A 70 8.09 2.64 -28.61
C VAL A 70 7.60 2.95 -30.02
N PHE A 71 8.04 4.09 -30.54
CA PHE A 71 8.00 4.41 -31.97
C PHE A 71 9.41 4.56 -32.54
N ARG A 72 9.55 4.26 -33.84
CA ARG A 72 10.71 4.67 -34.64
C ARG A 72 10.42 6.01 -35.32
N THR A 73 11.33 6.98 -35.18
CA THR A 73 11.27 8.29 -35.84
C THR A 73 11.69 8.22 -37.30
N ARG A 74 11.52 9.31 -38.06
CA ARG A 74 11.93 9.41 -39.46
C ARG A 74 13.44 9.22 -39.65
N ASP A 75 14.24 9.69 -38.70
CA ASP A 75 15.70 9.55 -38.67
C ASP A 75 16.16 8.27 -37.93
N GLY A 76 15.26 7.31 -37.73
CA GLY A 76 15.60 5.96 -37.24
C GLY A 76 15.87 5.86 -35.74
N LYS A 77 15.55 6.89 -34.95
CA LYS A 77 15.69 6.86 -33.48
C LYS A 77 14.50 6.15 -32.84
N LEU A 78 14.76 5.43 -31.76
CA LEU A 78 13.74 4.75 -30.95
C LEU A 78 13.32 5.67 -29.82
N VAL A 79 12.09 6.19 -29.88
CA VAL A 79 11.54 7.16 -28.94
C VAL A 79 10.36 6.59 -28.18
N VAL A 80 10.17 7.09 -26.97
CA VAL A 80 9.11 6.62 -26.08
C VAL A 80 7.86 7.49 -26.24
N SER A 81 6.76 6.91 -26.72
CA SER A 81 5.47 7.59 -26.91
C SER A 81 4.35 6.57 -27.11
N HIS A 82 3.19 6.79 -26.51
CA HIS A 82 2.04 5.91 -26.71
C HIS A 82 1.34 6.15 -28.05
N ASP A 83 1.10 7.42 -28.39
CA ASP A 83 0.30 7.79 -29.55
C ASP A 83 1.20 8.05 -30.77
N ARG A 84 0.63 7.82 -31.95
CA ARG A 84 1.28 8.18 -33.23
C ARG A 84 1.57 9.68 -33.35
N THR A 85 0.83 10.53 -32.62
CA THR A 85 1.00 11.98 -32.63
C THR A 85 1.18 12.52 -31.23
N THR A 86 1.91 13.62 -31.08
CA THR A 86 2.08 14.31 -29.79
C THR A 86 0.87 15.17 -29.42
N TRP A 87 -0.22 15.18 -30.21
CA TRP A 87 -1.38 16.05 -29.98
C TRP A 87 -1.98 15.92 -28.58
N ARG A 88 -2.16 14.68 -28.10
CA ARG A 88 -2.81 14.45 -26.80
C ARG A 88 -1.97 15.02 -25.67
N VAL A 89 -0.71 14.62 -25.59
CA VAL A 89 0.20 14.87 -24.44
C VAL A 89 1.03 16.15 -24.55
N GLY A 90 1.31 16.59 -25.78
CA GLY A 90 2.29 17.61 -26.12
C GLY A 90 1.73 19.04 -26.16
N ASP A 91 2.64 20.02 -26.15
CA ASP A 91 2.35 21.43 -26.41
C ASP A 91 2.13 21.75 -27.90
N ARG A 92 2.44 20.78 -28.78
CA ARG A 92 2.32 20.88 -30.23
C ARG A 92 2.03 19.50 -30.82
N SER A 93 1.39 19.48 -31.99
CA SER A 93 1.10 18.25 -32.72
C SER A 93 2.18 17.96 -33.75
N LEU A 94 2.95 16.88 -33.53
CA LEU A 94 3.86 16.30 -34.50
C LEU A 94 3.49 14.83 -34.68
N VAL A 95 3.63 14.31 -35.91
CA VAL A 95 3.50 12.88 -36.19
C VAL A 95 4.83 12.21 -35.88
N VAL A 96 4.87 11.33 -34.88
CA VAL A 96 6.11 10.78 -34.31
C VAL A 96 6.94 10.04 -35.36
N PRO A 97 6.39 9.13 -36.19
CA PRO A 97 7.17 8.43 -37.20
C PRO A 97 7.65 9.30 -38.37
N GLU A 98 7.08 10.49 -38.55
CA GLU A 98 7.39 11.40 -39.67
C GLU A 98 8.30 12.56 -39.26
N SER A 99 8.60 12.67 -37.96
CA SER A 99 9.45 13.70 -37.37
C SER A 99 10.85 13.16 -37.09
N THR A 100 11.85 14.03 -37.03
CA THR A 100 13.18 13.69 -36.49
C THR A 100 13.17 13.76 -34.97
N TYR A 101 14.11 13.08 -34.30
CA TYR A 101 14.24 13.21 -32.85
C TYR A 101 14.53 14.66 -32.41
N GLU A 102 15.32 15.40 -33.20
CA GLU A 102 15.61 16.81 -32.97
C GLU A 102 14.35 17.71 -32.95
N GLN A 103 13.31 17.35 -33.71
CA GLN A 103 12.02 18.04 -33.67
C GLN A 103 11.21 17.61 -32.44
N LEU A 104 11.16 16.30 -32.17
CA LEU A 104 10.38 15.72 -31.07
C LEU A 104 10.91 16.11 -29.69
N ARG A 105 12.23 16.20 -29.50
CA ARG A 105 12.84 16.60 -28.22
C ARG A 105 12.50 18.02 -27.77
N LYS A 106 11.94 18.85 -28.67
CA LYS A 106 11.49 20.22 -28.40
C LYS A 106 10.01 20.28 -27.96
N VAL A 107 9.28 19.18 -28.08
CA VAL A 107 7.89 19.06 -27.61
C VAL A 107 7.90 18.94 -26.09
N ASP A 108 7.07 19.74 -25.43
CA ASP A 108 6.78 19.57 -24.01
C ASP A 108 5.65 18.55 -23.85
N VAL A 109 6.01 17.32 -23.49
CA VAL A 109 5.10 16.17 -23.36
C VAL A 109 4.34 16.13 -22.03
N ALA A 110 4.41 17.19 -21.21
CA ALA A 110 3.69 17.29 -19.95
C ALA A 110 2.39 18.13 -20.03
N SER A 111 2.00 18.58 -21.22
CA SER A 111 0.91 19.55 -21.39
C SER A 111 -0.46 18.98 -21.01
N ASP A 112 -0.76 17.73 -21.37
CA ASP A 112 -1.99 17.05 -20.95
C ASP A 112 -2.06 16.81 -19.44
N PHE A 113 -0.95 16.33 -18.87
CA PHE A 113 -0.86 16.09 -17.43
C PHE A 113 -1.15 17.38 -16.66
N ARG A 114 -0.54 18.50 -17.07
CA ARG A 114 -0.84 19.81 -16.49
C ARG A 114 -2.32 20.18 -16.56
N ARG A 115 -2.96 19.96 -17.71
CA ARG A 115 -4.39 20.25 -17.91
C ARG A 115 -5.28 19.37 -17.04
N ARG A 116 -5.07 18.06 -17.01
CA ARG A 116 -5.89 17.10 -16.24
C ARG A 116 -5.75 17.27 -14.73
N HIS A 117 -4.56 17.67 -14.26
CA HIS A 117 -4.28 17.81 -12.83
C HIS A 117 -4.33 19.27 -12.35
N GLY A 118 -4.67 20.23 -13.22
CA GLY A 118 -4.75 21.65 -12.86
C GLY A 118 -3.41 22.23 -12.37
N THR A 119 -2.27 21.71 -12.83
CA THR A 119 -0.94 22.12 -12.37
C THR A 119 -0.30 23.18 -13.28
N SER A 120 0.38 24.13 -12.67
CA SER A 120 1.15 25.16 -13.38
C SER A 120 2.46 24.60 -13.95
N ARG A 121 3.09 25.33 -14.88
CA ARG A 121 4.44 24.99 -15.40
C ARG A 121 5.53 25.03 -14.32
N ALA A 122 5.31 25.75 -13.22
CA ALA A 122 6.24 25.76 -12.09
C ALA A 122 6.13 24.46 -11.27
N GLN A 123 4.91 23.93 -11.10
CA GLN A 123 4.65 22.68 -10.37
C GLN A 123 4.99 21.44 -11.22
N CYS A 124 4.74 21.50 -12.52
CA CYS A 124 5.10 20.47 -13.49
C CYS A 124 5.89 21.11 -14.64
N PRO A 125 7.23 21.15 -14.55
CA PRO A 125 8.06 21.75 -15.59
C PRO A 125 7.96 20.95 -16.90
N PRO A 126 8.40 21.52 -18.04
CA PRO A 126 8.40 20.82 -19.31
C PRO A 126 9.19 19.51 -19.27
N HIS A 127 8.58 18.44 -19.79
CA HIS A 127 9.27 17.16 -19.98
C HIS A 127 9.55 16.92 -21.46
N ARG A 128 10.70 16.30 -21.75
CA ARG A 128 11.08 15.90 -23.11
C ARG A 128 10.69 14.44 -23.36
N MET A 129 10.41 14.12 -24.61
CA MET A 129 10.28 12.75 -25.08
C MET A 129 11.63 12.00 -24.93
N PRO A 130 11.70 10.93 -24.13
CA PRO A 130 12.93 10.17 -23.97
C PRO A 130 13.17 9.22 -25.15
N MET A 131 14.42 8.83 -25.35
CA MET A 131 14.76 7.67 -26.17
C MET A 131 14.64 6.38 -25.34
N VAL A 132 14.46 5.25 -26.01
CA VAL A 132 14.49 3.93 -25.34
C VAL A 132 15.80 3.71 -24.61
N GLU A 133 16.92 4.15 -25.20
CA GLU A 133 18.24 4.09 -24.57
C GLU A 133 18.31 4.81 -23.21
N ASP A 134 17.65 5.98 -23.08
CA ASP A 134 17.63 6.73 -21.82
C ASP A 134 16.96 5.92 -20.70
N VAL A 135 15.88 5.21 -21.03
CA VAL A 135 15.13 4.38 -20.07
C VAL A 135 15.88 3.10 -19.73
N LEU A 136 16.51 2.45 -20.70
CA LEU A 136 17.37 1.29 -20.47
C LEU A 136 18.52 1.64 -19.52
N ARG A 137 19.21 2.75 -19.77
CA ARG A 137 20.28 3.25 -18.89
C ARG A 137 19.77 3.55 -17.48
N LEU A 138 18.57 4.14 -17.36
CA LEU A 138 17.93 4.39 -16.06
C LEU A 138 17.70 3.09 -15.29
N VAL A 139 17.04 2.08 -15.87
CA VAL A 139 16.74 0.84 -15.14
C VAL A 139 18.01 0.06 -14.78
N MET A 140 19.05 0.11 -15.61
CA MET A 140 20.34 -0.54 -15.34
C MET A 140 21.12 0.07 -14.16
N THR A 141 20.71 1.23 -13.63
CA THR A 141 21.35 1.82 -12.43
C THR A 141 20.98 1.10 -11.13
N GLN A 142 20.07 0.13 -11.18
CA GLN A 142 19.50 -0.57 -10.04
C GLN A 142 19.13 -2.02 -10.42
N HIS A 143 18.86 -2.88 -9.45
CA HIS A 143 18.59 -4.32 -9.67
C HIS A 143 17.23 -4.79 -9.16
N GLN A 144 16.26 -3.88 -8.97
CA GLN A 144 14.94 -4.13 -8.37
C GLN A 144 13.81 -4.08 -9.41
N THR A 145 13.76 -3.05 -10.26
CA THR A 145 12.70 -2.82 -11.25
C THR A 145 13.18 -3.13 -12.66
N ARG A 146 12.32 -3.74 -13.47
CA ARG A 146 12.57 -4.07 -14.88
C ARG A 146 11.70 -3.22 -15.81
N VAL A 147 11.92 -3.31 -17.12
CA VAL A 147 11.16 -2.58 -18.14
C VAL A 147 10.49 -3.54 -19.13
N SER A 148 9.19 -3.38 -19.32
CA SER A 148 8.41 -4.04 -20.36
C SER A 148 8.25 -3.07 -21.53
N ILE A 149 8.70 -3.48 -22.71
CA ILE A 149 8.73 -2.62 -23.90
C ILE A 149 7.58 -3.01 -24.83
N GLN A 150 6.76 -2.02 -25.21
CA GLN A 150 5.65 -2.17 -26.15
C GLN A 150 5.92 -1.49 -27.50
N PRO A 151 6.26 -2.24 -28.56
CA PRO A 151 6.47 -1.67 -29.89
C PRO A 151 5.14 -1.21 -30.53
N LYS A 152 5.06 0.07 -30.91
CA LYS A 152 3.92 0.64 -31.68
C LYS A 152 4.18 0.69 -33.18
N THR A 153 5.38 0.30 -33.60
CA THR A 153 5.80 0.19 -34.99
C THR A 153 6.62 -1.09 -35.17
N ASN A 154 6.89 -1.47 -36.42
CA ASN A 154 7.80 -2.57 -36.73
C ASN A 154 9.26 -2.16 -36.43
N CYS A 155 9.64 -2.22 -35.15
CA CYS A 155 10.95 -1.83 -34.64
C CYS A 155 11.53 -2.82 -33.63
N VAL A 156 10.97 -4.05 -33.54
CA VAL A 156 11.40 -5.09 -32.59
C VAL A 156 12.88 -5.40 -32.77
N SER A 157 13.32 -5.57 -34.02
CA SER A 157 14.71 -5.92 -34.33
C SER A 157 15.71 -4.86 -33.85
N GLU A 158 15.37 -3.58 -34.02
CA GLU A 158 16.21 -2.46 -33.59
C GLU A 158 16.23 -2.31 -32.07
N VAL A 159 15.09 -2.51 -31.40
CA VAL A 159 15.03 -2.49 -29.93
C VAL A 159 15.86 -3.64 -29.36
N VAL A 160 15.71 -4.87 -29.88
CA VAL A 160 16.50 -6.03 -29.40
C VAL A 160 17.99 -5.82 -29.67
N ALA A 161 18.37 -5.24 -30.81
CA ALA A 161 19.77 -4.91 -31.09
C ALA A 161 20.33 -3.90 -30.08
N LEU A 162 19.57 -2.85 -29.75
CA LEU A 162 19.95 -1.87 -28.73
C LEU A 162 20.08 -2.51 -27.33
N VAL A 163 19.14 -3.37 -26.95
CA VAL A 163 19.18 -4.09 -25.67
C VAL A 163 20.46 -4.92 -25.54
N LYS A 164 20.80 -5.70 -26.59
CA LYS A 164 22.04 -6.49 -26.63
C LYS A 164 23.29 -5.63 -26.62
N GLN A 165 23.29 -4.52 -27.37
CA GLN A 165 24.41 -3.58 -27.40
C GLN A 165 24.72 -3.02 -26.01
N LEU A 166 23.68 -2.78 -25.19
CA LEU A 166 23.83 -2.25 -23.84
C LEU A 166 24.05 -3.33 -22.78
N GLY A 167 23.85 -4.62 -23.09
CA GLY A 167 23.83 -5.69 -22.10
C GLY A 167 22.63 -5.60 -21.14
N ALA A 168 21.50 -5.05 -21.63
CA ALA A 168 20.31 -4.76 -20.83
C ALA A 168 19.33 -5.95 -20.73
N GLU A 169 19.64 -7.10 -21.33
CA GLU A 169 18.75 -8.28 -21.38
C GLU A 169 18.15 -8.67 -20.03
N PRO A 170 18.89 -8.66 -18.89
CA PRO A 170 18.31 -9.02 -17.59
C PRO A 170 17.21 -8.06 -17.10
N TRP A 171 17.16 -6.83 -17.61
CA TRP A 171 16.19 -5.80 -17.21
C TRP A 171 14.97 -5.74 -18.11
N VAL A 172 14.95 -6.45 -19.24
CA VAL A 172 14.00 -6.20 -20.31
C VAL A 172 13.00 -7.34 -20.44
N GLY A 173 11.76 -6.98 -20.72
CA GLY A 173 10.69 -7.82 -21.23
C GLY A 173 9.95 -7.09 -22.34
N PHE A 174 9.04 -7.78 -23.03
CA PHE A 174 8.19 -7.17 -24.05
C PHE A 174 6.73 -7.48 -23.79
N ASN A 175 5.85 -6.54 -24.13
CA ASN A 175 4.42 -6.77 -24.20
C ASN A 175 3.83 -6.11 -25.44
N ASP A 176 2.89 -6.76 -26.10
CA ASP A 176 2.03 -6.16 -27.13
C ASP A 176 0.92 -7.14 -27.48
N GLY A 177 -0.10 -6.70 -28.22
CA GLY A 177 -1.12 -7.60 -28.78
C GLY A 177 -0.71 -8.28 -30.08
N ASN A 178 0.27 -7.74 -30.80
CA ASN A 178 0.71 -8.28 -32.09
C ASN A 178 1.59 -9.52 -31.90
N VAL A 179 1.02 -10.69 -32.18
CA VAL A 179 1.71 -11.98 -32.09
C VAL A 179 2.99 -12.04 -32.91
N ASN A 180 3.06 -11.34 -34.07
CA ASN A 180 4.25 -11.37 -34.91
C ASN A 180 5.42 -10.62 -34.25
N TYR A 181 5.15 -9.49 -33.59
CA TYR A 181 6.17 -8.77 -32.84
C TYR A 181 6.67 -9.59 -31.65
N MET A 182 5.75 -10.20 -30.90
CA MET A 182 6.08 -11.03 -29.74
C MET A 182 6.86 -12.30 -30.12
N ALA A 183 6.47 -12.96 -31.22
CA ALA A 183 7.20 -14.10 -31.77
C ALA A 183 8.59 -13.70 -32.29
N GLU A 184 8.72 -12.51 -32.88
CA GLU A 184 10.02 -11.99 -33.32
C GLU A 184 10.97 -11.73 -32.15
N VAL A 185 10.49 -11.21 -31.02
CA VAL A 185 11.29 -11.07 -29.79
C VAL A 185 11.87 -12.43 -29.40
N LYS A 186 11.03 -13.47 -29.32
CA LYS A 186 11.47 -14.83 -28.95
C LYS A 186 12.47 -15.43 -29.93
N ARG A 187 12.34 -15.14 -31.21
CA ARG A 187 13.31 -15.56 -32.24
C ARG A 187 14.66 -14.86 -32.10
N LEU A 188 14.66 -13.56 -31.80
CA LEU A 188 15.89 -12.74 -31.74
C LEU A 188 16.60 -12.82 -30.39
N ALA A 189 15.86 -12.97 -29.29
CA ALA A 189 16.35 -12.97 -27.92
C ALA A 189 15.47 -13.88 -27.03
N PRO A 190 15.63 -15.22 -27.11
CA PRO A 190 14.74 -16.18 -26.45
C PRO A 190 14.73 -16.09 -24.93
N SER A 191 15.77 -15.53 -24.31
CA SER A 191 15.86 -15.30 -22.87
C SER A 191 15.01 -14.12 -22.36
N ILE A 192 14.58 -13.22 -23.25
CA ILE A 192 13.78 -12.07 -22.86
C ILE A 192 12.31 -12.51 -22.69
N PRO A 193 11.67 -12.23 -21.55
CA PRO A 193 10.28 -12.60 -21.31
C PRO A 193 9.31 -11.77 -22.17
N VAL A 194 8.21 -12.41 -22.53
CA VAL A 194 7.11 -11.85 -23.32
C VAL A 194 5.79 -11.99 -22.56
N PHE A 195 5.07 -10.88 -22.46
CA PHE A 195 3.74 -10.79 -21.87
C PHE A 195 2.74 -10.41 -22.98
N TRP A 196 1.98 -11.38 -23.48
CA TRP A 196 1.16 -11.17 -24.67
C TRP A 196 -0.20 -10.56 -24.32
N ASP A 197 -0.48 -9.36 -24.82
CA ASP A 197 -1.68 -8.59 -24.47
C ASP A 197 -2.90 -9.07 -25.28
N ARG A 198 -4.03 -9.29 -24.60
CA ARG A 198 -5.27 -9.76 -25.23
C ARG A 198 -6.46 -8.87 -24.89
N GLY A 199 -7.02 -8.20 -25.91
CA GLY A 199 -8.30 -7.51 -25.82
C GLY A 199 -9.48 -8.50 -25.88
N GLU A 200 -9.68 -9.09 -27.06
CA GLU A 200 -10.54 -10.26 -27.25
C GLU A 200 -9.72 -11.53 -27.02
N SER A 201 -10.30 -12.53 -26.35
CA SER A 201 -9.58 -13.75 -25.98
C SER A 201 -10.44 -15.00 -26.15
N ASP A 202 -10.06 -15.82 -27.14
CA ASP A 202 -10.31 -17.26 -27.15
C ASP A 202 -9.15 -17.90 -26.39
N ILE A 203 -9.37 -18.10 -25.10
CA ILE A 203 -8.33 -18.52 -24.17
C ILE A 203 -7.67 -19.85 -24.56
N ALA A 204 -8.40 -20.76 -25.19
CA ALA A 204 -7.85 -22.05 -25.61
C ALA A 204 -6.92 -21.88 -26.82
N ALA A 205 -7.29 -21.04 -27.79
CA ALA A 205 -6.42 -20.69 -28.90
C ALA A 205 -5.19 -19.90 -28.42
N ASP A 206 -5.39 -18.95 -27.51
CA ASP A 206 -4.34 -18.09 -27.01
C ASP A 206 -3.27 -18.90 -26.24
N ILE A 207 -3.68 -19.85 -25.40
CA ILE A 207 -2.75 -20.77 -24.71
C ILE A 207 -1.91 -21.58 -25.70
N ARG A 208 -2.52 -22.10 -26.78
CA ARG A 208 -1.78 -22.87 -27.79
C ARG A 208 -0.70 -22.01 -28.48
N ILE A 209 -1.07 -20.80 -28.87
CA ILE A 209 -0.14 -19.85 -29.52
C ILE A 209 0.99 -19.45 -28.57
N ALA A 210 0.66 -19.11 -27.31
CA ALA A 210 1.65 -18.74 -26.30
C ALA A 210 2.66 -19.86 -26.08
N LYS A 211 2.21 -21.12 -25.97
CA LYS A 211 3.09 -22.28 -25.84
C LYS A 211 3.95 -22.52 -27.07
N GLN A 212 3.38 -22.38 -28.26
CA GLN A 212 4.11 -22.56 -29.52
C GLN A 212 5.29 -21.58 -29.64
N HIS A 213 5.12 -20.34 -29.18
CA HIS A 213 6.16 -19.31 -29.27
C HIS A 213 7.00 -19.15 -27.99
N GLY A 214 6.63 -19.83 -26.90
CA GLY A 214 7.33 -19.75 -25.61
C GLY A 214 7.09 -18.44 -24.86
N PHE A 215 5.89 -17.87 -24.93
CA PHE A 215 5.51 -16.69 -24.15
C PHE A 215 5.28 -17.05 -22.67
N GLU A 216 5.68 -16.16 -21.77
CA GLU A 216 5.64 -16.39 -20.31
C GLU A 216 4.27 -16.11 -19.70
N ALA A 217 3.53 -15.13 -20.24
CA ALA A 217 2.26 -14.73 -19.68
C ALA A 217 1.29 -14.20 -20.75
N LEU A 218 0.00 -14.26 -20.42
CA LEU A 218 -1.03 -13.48 -21.11
C LEU A 218 -1.48 -12.34 -20.20
N VAL A 219 -1.65 -11.16 -20.78
CA VAL A 219 -2.17 -9.99 -20.07
C VAL A 219 -3.51 -9.61 -20.69
N LEU A 220 -4.59 -9.93 -19.99
CA LEU A 220 -5.95 -9.77 -20.51
C LEU A 220 -6.44 -8.33 -20.26
N ASN A 221 -7.23 -7.80 -21.18
CA ASN A 221 -8.05 -6.63 -20.87
C ASN A 221 -9.00 -6.97 -19.72
N GLU A 222 -9.21 -6.04 -18.79
CA GLU A 222 -10.05 -6.26 -17.59
C GLU A 222 -11.43 -6.86 -17.89
N ARG A 223 -12.02 -6.54 -19.05
CA ARG A 223 -13.35 -7.01 -19.46
C ARG A 223 -13.35 -8.47 -19.92
N ALA A 224 -12.20 -9.01 -20.29
CA ALA A 224 -12.05 -10.38 -20.78
C ALA A 224 -11.71 -11.38 -19.66
N VAL A 225 -11.41 -10.90 -18.45
CA VAL A 225 -10.99 -11.72 -17.31
C VAL A 225 -12.17 -12.43 -16.66
N THR A 226 -12.06 -13.75 -16.51
CA THR A 226 -12.97 -14.57 -15.70
C THR A 226 -12.17 -15.58 -14.85
N PRO A 227 -12.72 -16.06 -13.72
CA PRO A 227 -12.06 -17.09 -12.90
C PRO A 227 -11.67 -18.35 -13.71
N GLU A 228 -12.50 -18.77 -14.66
CA GLU A 228 -12.26 -19.94 -15.51
C GLU A 228 -11.04 -19.74 -16.40
N LYS A 229 -10.92 -18.56 -17.04
CA LYS A 229 -9.76 -18.24 -17.87
C LYS A 229 -8.48 -18.16 -17.04
N ILE A 230 -8.55 -17.58 -15.84
CA ILE A 230 -7.40 -17.53 -14.93
C ILE A 230 -6.97 -18.95 -14.54
N ALA A 231 -7.91 -19.83 -14.21
CA ALA A 231 -7.61 -21.22 -13.89
C ALA A 231 -6.97 -21.96 -15.09
N GLN A 232 -7.47 -21.77 -16.30
CA GLN A 232 -6.91 -22.37 -17.52
C GLN A 232 -5.49 -21.90 -17.82
N LEU A 233 -5.19 -20.62 -17.63
CA LEU A 233 -3.83 -20.09 -17.80
C LEU A 233 -2.85 -20.69 -16.79
N LYS A 234 -3.25 -20.74 -15.52
CA LYS A 234 -2.44 -21.35 -14.46
C LYS A 234 -2.20 -22.83 -14.69
N GLN A 235 -3.23 -23.58 -15.07
CA GLN A 235 -3.09 -25.01 -15.45
C GLN A 235 -2.17 -25.20 -16.66
N ALA A 236 -2.13 -24.22 -17.56
CA ALA A 236 -1.23 -24.23 -18.69
C ALA A 236 0.23 -23.86 -18.35
N GLY A 237 0.51 -23.43 -17.12
CA GLY A 237 1.84 -22.97 -16.68
C GLY A 237 2.19 -21.56 -17.14
N LEU A 238 1.19 -20.75 -17.51
CA LEU A 238 1.37 -19.38 -17.98
C LEU A 238 1.07 -18.38 -16.87
N GLY A 239 1.85 -17.31 -16.81
CA GLY A 239 1.58 -16.17 -15.95
C GLY A 239 0.29 -15.45 -16.36
N VAL A 240 -0.36 -14.82 -15.37
CA VAL A 240 -1.64 -14.14 -15.56
C VAL A 240 -1.50 -12.66 -15.24
N GLY A 241 -1.77 -11.83 -16.23
CA GLY A 241 -1.83 -10.38 -16.08
C GLY A 241 -3.16 -9.76 -16.47
N VAL A 242 -3.39 -8.53 -16.01
CA VAL A 242 -4.51 -7.69 -16.41
C VAL A 242 -4.07 -6.25 -16.68
N TRP A 243 -4.66 -5.62 -17.71
CA TRP A 243 -4.44 -4.21 -18.04
C TRP A 243 -5.75 -3.50 -18.41
N THR A 244 -5.89 -2.18 -18.22
CA THR A 244 -5.15 -1.30 -17.28
C THR A 244 -6.10 -1.02 -16.13
N VAL A 245 -5.70 -1.32 -14.88
CA VAL A 245 -6.62 -1.30 -13.74
C VAL A 245 -6.19 -0.24 -12.73
N ASN A 246 -7.10 0.70 -12.45
CA ASN A 246 -6.78 1.90 -11.67
C ASN A 246 -7.65 2.11 -10.43
N ASP A 247 -8.69 1.31 -10.22
CA ASP A 247 -9.54 1.39 -9.03
C ASP A 247 -9.32 0.22 -8.08
N SER A 248 -9.46 0.50 -6.78
CA SER A 248 -9.20 -0.46 -5.71
C SER A 248 -10.18 -1.63 -5.68
N SER A 249 -11.42 -1.44 -6.17
CA SER A 249 -12.41 -2.52 -6.22
C SER A 249 -12.03 -3.58 -7.26
N ALA A 250 -11.53 -3.14 -8.41
CA ALA A 250 -11.01 -4.02 -9.44
C ALA A 250 -9.69 -4.67 -9.01
N TRP A 251 -8.80 -3.96 -8.32
CA TRP A 251 -7.60 -4.57 -7.72
C TRP A 251 -7.97 -5.71 -6.76
N GLU A 252 -8.90 -5.50 -5.84
CA GLU A 252 -9.36 -6.55 -4.91
C GLU A 252 -9.90 -7.75 -5.68
N ARG A 253 -10.79 -7.51 -6.65
CA ARG A 253 -11.40 -8.56 -7.47
C ARG A 253 -10.35 -9.40 -8.19
N PHE A 254 -9.40 -8.77 -8.89
CA PHE A 254 -8.39 -9.48 -9.67
C PHE A 254 -7.35 -10.18 -8.80
N LEU A 255 -6.90 -9.56 -7.71
CA LEU A 255 -6.00 -10.20 -6.76
C LEU A 255 -6.68 -11.40 -6.08
N ALA A 256 -7.98 -11.33 -5.77
CA ALA A 256 -8.75 -12.44 -5.22
C ALA A 256 -8.92 -13.60 -6.22
N MET A 257 -9.06 -13.31 -7.52
CA MET A 257 -9.03 -14.32 -8.59
C MET A 257 -7.63 -14.94 -8.79
N GLY A 258 -6.61 -14.38 -8.14
CA GLY A 258 -5.23 -14.82 -8.24
C GLY A 258 -4.51 -14.30 -9.49
N VAL A 259 -4.92 -13.15 -10.03
CA VAL A 259 -4.12 -12.42 -11.02
C VAL A 259 -2.81 -11.96 -10.36
N GLU A 260 -1.69 -12.24 -11.03
CA GLU A 260 -0.36 -12.01 -10.48
C GLU A 260 0.19 -10.66 -10.92
N ARG A 261 -0.05 -10.28 -12.18
CA ARG A 261 0.43 -9.03 -12.78
C ARG A 261 -0.70 -8.03 -13.01
N ILE A 262 -0.55 -6.80 -12.51
CA ILE A 262 -1.52 -5.72 -12.75
C ILE A 262 -0.78 -4.53 -13.36
N TYR A 263 -1.21 -4.12 -14.55
CA TYR A 263 -0.81 -2.86 -15.16
C TYR A 263 -1.69 -1.74 -14.59
N THR A 264 -1.07 -0.71 -14.05
CA THR A 264 -1.77 0.40 -13.40
C THR A 264 -1.03 1.72 -13.61
N ASP A 265 -1.80 2.80 -13.69
CA ASP A 265 -1.28 4.17 -13.69
C ASP A 265 -0.88 4.61 -12.26
N HIS A 266 -1.29 3.85 -11.22
CA HIS A 266 -1.10 4.19 -9.81
C HIS A 266 -0.29 3.13 -9.05
N PRO A 267 0.96 2.81 -9.46
CA PRO A 267 1.76 1.73 -8.87
C PRO A 267 1.94 1.87 -7.36
N ARG A 268 2.15 3.09 -6.84
CA ARG A 268 2.31 3.32 -5.38
C ARG A 268 1.02 3.04 -4.61
N GLN A 269 -0.12 3.42 -5.16
CA GLN A 269 -1.42 3.13 -4.53
C GLN A 269 -1.69 1.62 -4.54
N LEU A 270 -1.42 0.92 -5.65
CA LEU A 270 -1.56 -0.53 -5.70
C LEU A 270 -0.59 -1.25 -4.75
N LEU A 271 0.66 -0.80 -4.63
CA LEU A 271 1.61 -1.37 -3.68
C LEU A 271 1.15 -1.16 -2.24
N ALA A 272 0.67 0.04 -1.91
CA ALA A 272 0.08 0.33 -0.61
C ALA A 272 -1.14 -0.55 -0.36
N PHE A 273 -2.05 -0.67 -1.34
CA PHE A 273 -3.22 -1.56 -1.30
C PHE A 273 -2.81 -3.01 -1.00
N LYS A 274 -1.81 -3.55 -1.72
CA LYS A 274 -1.29 -4.91 -1.47
C LYS A 274 -0.70 -5.06 -0.06
N ALA A 275 -0.03 -4.03 0.47
CA ALA A 275 0.44 -4.03 1.85
C ALA A 275 -0.72 -4.00 2.86
N GLY A 276 -1.76 -3.20 2.62
CA GLY A 276 -2.99 -3.20 3.40
C GLY A 276 -3.64 -4.58 3.48
N ARG A 277 -3.61 -5.34 2.37
CA ARG A 277 -4.08 -6.74 2.32
C ARG A 277 -3.27 -7.71 3.17
N ALA A 278 -2.12 -7.35 3.73
CA ALA A 278 -1.39 -8.19 4.67
C ALA A 278 -1.94 -8.13 6.10
N PHE A 279 -2.67 -7.05 6.45
CA PHE A 279 -3.24 -6.88 7.78
C PHE A 279 -4.39 -7.86 8.01
N ARG A 280 -4.37 -8.50 9.19
CA ARG A 280 -5.33 -9.48 9.69
C ARG A 280 -5.66 -9.15 11.14
N ASP A 281 -6.62 -9.89 11.70
CA ASP A 281 -6.83 -9.91 13.13
C ASP A 281 -5.54 -10.38 13.83
N ALA A 282 -5.18 -9.71 14.92
CA ALA A 282 -3.95 -10.00 15.65
C ALA A 282 -4.11 -9.65 17.12
N ALA A 283 -3.34 -10.32 17.99
CA ALA A 283 -3.25 -10.00 19.40
C ALA A 283 -1.87 -9.42 19.70
N CYS A 284 -1.81 -8.29 20.38
CA CYS A 284 -0.55 -7.77 20.89
C CYS A 284 0.02 -8.76 21.90
N GLU A 285 1.24 -9.23 21.66
CA GLU A 285 1.95 -10.12 22.55
C GLU A 285 2.15 -9.45 23.93
N GLY A 286 1.90 -10.24 24.99
CA GLY A 286 2.06 -9.81 26.38
C GLY A 286 0.75 -9.55 27.13
N VAL A 287 0.91 -9.14 28.39
CA VAL A 287 -0.17 -8.65 29.27
C VAL A 287 0.32 -7.36 29.91
N TYR A 288 -0.49 -6.33 29.83
CA TYR A 288 -0.13 -4.97 30.22
C TYR A 288 -0.91 -4.58 31.47
N LYS A 289 -0.30 -3.82 32.37
CA LYS A 289 -0.91 -3.56 33.68
C LYS A 289 -2.11 -2.60 33.57
N ARG A 290 -2.11 -1.71 32.58
CA ARG A 290 -3.22 -0.79 32.30
C ARG A 290 -3.84 -1.05 30.92
N HIS A 291 -5.01 -0.47 30.68
CA HIS A 291 -5.76 -0.72 29.47
C HIS A 291 -5.15 -0.03 28.24
N LEU A 292 -5.47 -0.60 27.07
CA LEU A 292 -5.14 -0.05 25.76
C LEU A 292 -5.93 1.24 25.50
N GLN A 293 -5.26 2.25 24.95
CA GLN A 293 -5.79 3.59 24.71
C GLN A 293 -5.98 3.87 23.22
N GLY A 294 -5.07 3.35 22.39
CA GLY A 294 -5.12 3.55 20.95
C GLY A 294 -4.23 2.59 20.18
N ILE A 295 -4.46 2.53 18.87
CA ILE A 295 -3.59 1.84 17.92
C ILE A 295 -3.38 2.70 16.67
N CYS A 296 -2.20 2.61 16.07
CA CYS A 296 -1.97 3.11 14.71
C CYS A 296 -1.07 2.14 13.92
N THR A 297 -0.86 2.42 12.64
CA THR A 297 0.03 1.63 11.77
C THR A 297 0.84 2.52 10.85
N ASP A 298 1.99 2.03 10.40
CA ASP A 298 2.75 2.63 9.30
C ASP A 298 2.16 2.31 7.91
N GLY A 299 1.08 1.53 7.86
CA GLY A 299 0.41 1.08 6.64
C GLY A 299 1.22 0.06 5.84
N ARG A 300 2.30 -0.48 6.41
CA ARG A 300 3.23 -1.39 5.71
C ARG A 300 3.42 -2.70 6.44
N GLY A 301 3.91 -2.64 7.68
CA GLY A 301 4.44 -3.83 8.35
C GLY A 301 4.43 -3.77 9.87
N ALA A 302 3.97 -2.67 10.47
CA ALA A 302 3.94 -2.53 11.93
C ALA A 302 2.59 -2.03 12.45
N ILE A 303 2.25 -2.49 13.65
CA ILE A 303 1.16 -1.95 14.46
C ILE A 303 1.80 -1.34 15.72
N TYR A 304 1.36 -0.14 16.07
CA TYR A 304 1.77 0.55 17.28
C TYR A 304 0.60 0.57 18.26
N TRP A 305 0.88 0.23 19.50
CA TRP A 305 -0.10 0.06 20.57
C TRP A 305 0.23 1.03 21.69
N SER A 306 -0.66 2.00 21.92
CA SER A 306 -0.55 2.90 23.04
C SER A 306 -1.34 2.34 24.21
N TRP A 307 -0.61 1.81 25.18
CA TRP A 307 -1.14 1.44 26.49
C TRP A 307 -1.00 2.62 27.41
N THR A 308 -1.86 2.72 28.42
CA THR A 308 -1.75 3.80 29.42
C THR A 308 -0.36 3.86 30.06
N ASP A 309 0.34 2.72 30.16
CA ASP A 309 1.65 2.56 30.79
C ASP A 309 2.75 1.98 29.87
N ALA A 310 2.52 1.91 28.55
CA ALA A 310 3.53 1.45 27.59
C ALA A 310 3.23 1.91 26.15
N LEU A 311 4.29 2.08 25.36
CA LEU A 311 4.21 2.14 23.90
C LEU A 311 4.88 0.91 23.31
N VAL A 312 4.16 0.19 22.47
CA VAL A 312 4.61 -1.09 21.91
C VAL A 312 4.52 -1.05 20.41
N LYS A 313 5.54 -1.58 19.74
CA LYS A 313 5.54 -1.83 18.29
C LYS A 313 5.55 -3.34 18.07
N THR A 314 4.65 -3.82 17.23
CA THR A 314 4.61 -5.23 16.82
C THR A 314 4.74 -5.37 15.31
N ASP A 315 5.05 -6.59 14.85
CA ASP A 315 4.77 -6.98 13.47
C ASP A 315 3.24 -7.11 13.24
N LEU A 316 2.85 -7.49 12.02
CA LEU A 316 1.44 -7.67 11.64
C LEU A 316 0.77 -8.88 12.30
N GLN A 317 1.54 -9.78 12.91
CA GLN A 317 1.03 -10.93 13.67
C GLN A 317 0.88 -10.59 15.17
N GLY A 318 1.27 -9.39 15.58
CA GLY A 318 1.20 -8.93 16.95
C GLY A 318 2.39 -9.34 17.82
N ARG A 319 3.49 -9.85 17.23
CA ARG A 319 4.72 -10.16 17.97
C ARG A 319 5.49 -8.89 18.28
N VAL A 320 5.97 -8.74 19.50
CA VAL A 320 6.63 -7.52 19.96
C VAL A 320 7.99 -7.35 19.27
N LEU A 321 8.17 -6.21 18.61
CA LEU A 321 9.44 -5.78 18.01
C LEU A 321 10.16 -4.77 18.91
N LYS A 322 9.39 -3.87 19.55
CA LYS A 322 9.89 -2.87 20.50
C LYS A 322 8.87 -2.66 21.61
N HIS A 323 9.36 -2.43 22.82
CA HIS A 323 8.56 -2.14 23.99
C HIS A 323 9.21 -1.00 24.77
N LEU A 324 8.44 0.07 25.01
CA LEU A 324 8.85 1.23 25.76
C LEU A 324 7.88 1.43 26.93
N PRO A 325 8.28 1.25 28.19
CA PRO A 325 7.44 1.61 29.33
C PRO A 325 7.08 3.09 29.28
N ALA A 326 5.79 3.43 29.44
CA ALA A 326 5.37 4.81 29.52
C ALA A 326 5.55 5.30 30.95
N VAL A 327 6.09 6.52 31.07
CA VAL A 327 6.29 7.17 32.37
C VAL A 327 5.00 7.89 32.83
N TRP A 328 4.08 8.14 31.89
CA TRP A 328 2.89 8.96 32.08
C TRP A 328 1.66 8.32 31.43
N HIS A 329 0.48 8.92 31.64
CA HIS A 329 -0.75 8.45 31.04
C HIS A 329 -0.75 8.76 29.54
N TYR A 330 -0.55 7.73 28.71
CA TYR A 330 -0.69 7.85 27.26
C TYR A 330 -2.15 7.72 26.84
N GLY A 331 -2.55 8.51 25.86
CA GLY A 331 -3.83 8.44 25.15
C GLY A 331 -3.66 7.74 23.81
N ASP A 332 -4.44 8.16 22.81
CA ASP A 332 -4.33 7.66 21.45
C ASP A 332 -3.04 8.09 20.76
N LEU A 333 -2.79 7.52 19.59
CA LEU A 333 -1.59 7.76 18.81
C LEU A 333 -1.89 7.75 17.31
N CYS A 334 -1.06 8.47 16.55
CA CYS A 334 -1.08 8.39 15.09
C CYS A 334 0.34 8.28 14.52
N PHE A 335 0.45 7.75 13.30
CA PHE A 335 1.71 7.63 12.57
C PHE A 335 1.77 8.63 11.42
N HIS A 336 2.87 9.34 11.29
CA HIS A 336 3.13 10.23 10.17
C HIS A 336 4.63 10.40 9.95
N ASP A 337 5.06 10.39 8.69
CA ASP A 337 6.44 10.69 8.28
C ASP A 337 7.52 9.96 9.11
N GLY A 338 7.35 8.64 9.23
CA GLY A 338 8.28 7.78 9.97
C GLY A 338 8.22 7.92 11.48
N LYS A 339 7.30 8.71 12.04
CA LYS A 339 7.19 9.03 13.46
C LYS A 339 5.85 8.60 14.04
N VAL A 340 5.84 8.30 15.33
CA VAL A 340 4.65 8.01 16.12
C VAL A 340 4.40 9.20 17.05
N PHE A 341 3.19 9.76 16.99
CA PHE A 341 2.75 10.89 17.80
C PHE A 341 1.74 10.39 18.81
N VAL A 342 2.04 10.52 20.09
CA VAL A 342 1.21 10.00 21.19
C VAL A 342 0.65 11.16 22.00
N ALA A 343 -0.67 11.20 22.18
CA ALA A 343 -1.29 12.12 23.12
C ALA A 343 -0.92 11.73 24.55
N VAL A 344 -0.51 12.68 25.38
CA VAL A 344 -0.08 12.42 26.77
C VAL A 344 -0.73 13.42 27.72
N ASN A 345 -1.09 12.98 28.91
CA ASN A 345 -1.62 13.85 29.95
C ASN A 345 -1.00 13.54 31.32
N PHE A 346 -0.47 14.57 32.00
CA PHE A 346 0.22 14.43 33.29
C PHE A 346 -0.68 14.67 34.52
N ARG A 347 -1.77 15.45 34.37
CA ARG A 347 -2.67 15.84 35.47
C ARG A 347 -4.02 15.13 35.39
N GLU A 348 -4.97 15.49 36.25
CA GLU A 348 -6.30 14.88 36.23
C GLU A 348 -7.00 15.09 34.88
N PHE A 349 -7.41 13.99 34.26
CA PHE A 349 -8.16 13.98 33.01
C PHE A 349 -9.64 14.37 33.26
N ASN A 350 -10.21 15.17 32.36
CA ASN A 350 -11.65 15.46 32.30
C ASN A 350 -12.29 16.17 33.51
N LYS A 351 -11.55 17.06 34.18
CA LYS A 351 -12.08 17.87 35.29
C LYS A 351 -12.72 19.18 34.78
N PRO A 352 -13.90 19.59 35.28
CA PRO A 352 -14.61 20.79 34.81
C PRO A 352 -13.78 22.09 34.84
N GLU A 353 -12.84 22.20 35.78
CA GLU A 353 -11.99 23.38 35.97
C GLU A 353 -10.95 23.55 34.85
N GLY A 354 -10.69 22.51 34.05
CA GLY A 354 -9.82 22.60 32.89
C GLY A 354 -8.35 22.86 33.25
N HIS A 355 -7.73 21.94 33.99
CA HIS A 355 -6.33 22.05 34.44
C HIS A 355 -5.48 20.84 34.05
N ALA A 356 -5.89 20.10 33.02
CA ALA A 356 -5.10 19.03 32.46
C ALA A 356 -3.79 19.58 31.89
N ASP A 357 -2.74 18.76 31.96
CA ASP A 357 -1.41 19.09 31.45
C ASP A 357 -1.15 18.18 30.25
N SER A 358 -1.59 18.65 29.08
CA SER A 358 -1.71 17.88 27.85
C SER A 358 -0.52 18.12 26.91
N TRP A 359 -0.02 17.06 26.30
CA TRP A 359 1.16 17.04 25.45
C TRP A 359 0.99 16.11 24.25
N VAL A 360 1.87 16.28 23.26
CA VAL A 360 2.18 15.25 22.27
C VAL A 360 3.64 14.86 22.39
N PHE A 361 3.89 13.56 22.55
CA PHE A 361 5.22 12.99 22.52
C PHE A 361 5.46 12.38 21.14
N VAL A 362 6.65 12.62 20.59
CA VAL A 362 7.05 12.18 19.27
C VAL A 362 8.15 11.14 19.40
N TYR A 363 7.94 9.99 18.78
CA TYR A 363 8.87 8.88 18.74
C TYR A 363 9.27 8.55 17.32
N ASP A 364 10.51 8.11 17.13
CA ASP A 364 10.94 7.48 15.89
C ASP A 364 10.18 6.16 15.70
N GLY A 365 9.53 5.98 14.55
CA GLY A 365 8.69 4.82 14.29
C GLY A 365 9.48 3.51 14.17
N GLN A 366 10.78 3.56 13.87
CA GLN A 366 11.59 2.35 13.77
C GLN A 366 12.06 1.85 15.14
N SER A 367 12.65 2.75 15.92
CA SER A 367 13.35 2.46 17.17
C SER A 367 12.52 2.70 18.43
N LEU A 368 11.44 3.49 18.34
CA LEU A 368 10.73 4.12 19.46
C LEU A 368 11.61 5.06 20.30
N ALA A 369 12.72 5.56 19.74
CA ALA A 369 13.49 6.61 20.40
C ALA A 369 12.68 7.89 20.49
N GLU A 370 12.70 8.54 21.65
CA GLU A 370 12.05 9.83 21.85
C GLU A 370 12.74 10.92 21.02
N LEU A 371 11.95 11.75 20.34
CA LEU A 371 12.44 12.80 19.44
C LEU A 371 12.08 14.21 19.93
N ALA A 372 10.85 14.43 20.39
CA ALA A 372 10.37 15.75 20.78
C ALA A 372 9.09 15.67 21.62
N TRP A 373 8.85 16.68 22.45
CA TRP A 373 7.60 16.90 23.18
C TRP A 373 7.00 18.27 22.84
N HIS A 374 5.68 18.31 22.66
CA HIS A 374 4.94 19.52 22.32
C HIS A 374 3.82 19.77 23.33
N PRO A 375 3.78 20.94 24.00
CA PRO A 375 2.70 21.26 24.93
C PRO A 375 1.42 21.65 24.18
N LEU A 376 0.27 21.17 24.67
CA LEU A 376 -1.06 21.42 24.11
C LEU A 376 -1.88 22.32 25.03
N ARG A 377 -1.54 23.61 25.05
CA ARG A 377 -2.09 24.58 26.01
C ARG A 377 -3.59 24.79 25.88
N GLU A 378 -4.14 24.57 24.69
CA GLU A 378 -5.56 24.73 24.40
C GLU A 378 -6.38 23.50 24.82
N VAL A 379 -5.73 22.35 25.03
CA VAL A 379 -6.38 21.08 25.38
C VAL A 379 -6.44 20.91 26.89
N VAL A 380 -7.27 21.74 27.54
CA VAL A 380 -7.31 21.90 29.00
C VAL A 380 -8.06 20.79 29.77
N HIS A 381 -8.77 19.91 29.06
CA HIS A 381 -9.52 18.79 29.65
C HIS A 381 -8.86 17.42 29.47
N GLY A 382 -7.62 17.40 28.97
CA GLY A 382 -6.82 16.21 28.73
C GLY A 382 -6.87 15.79 27.27
N ALA A 383 -5.71 15.50 26.68
CA ALA A 383 -5.61 14.98 25.32
C ALA A 383 -5.96 13.48 25.30
N GLY A 384 -7.00 13.13 24.56
CA GLY A 384 -7.43 11.74 24.33
C GLY A 384 -7.03 11.29 22.92
N GLY A 385 -7.85 11.66 21.92
CA GLY A 385 -7.65 11.30 20.51
C GLY A 385 -6.62 12.17 19.80
N ILE A 386 -5.88 11.59 18.85
CA ILE A 386 -4.98 12.33 17.95
C ILE A 386 -4.97 11.70 16.57
N ALA A 387 -5.01 12.53 15.53
CA ALA A 387 -4.86 12.07 14.15
C ALA A 387 -4.17 13.13 13.28
N TYR A 388 -3.52 12.67 12.21
CA TYR A 388 -2.91 13.52 11.19
C TYR A 388 -3.64 13.38 9.86
N HIS A 389 -3.88 14.49 9.19
CA HIS A 389 -4.33 14.51 7.81
C HIS A 389 -4.01 15.85 7.15
N ASP A 390 -3.51 15.83 5.91
CA ASP A 390 -3.39 17.04 5.07
C ASP A 390 -2.61 18.19 5.73
N GLY A 391 -1.41 17.89 6.25
CA GLY A 391 -0.52 18.91 6.85
C GLY A 391 -0.92 19.38 8.25
N ARG A 392 -1.94 18.78 8.88
CA ARG A 392 -2.43 19.18 10.20
C ARG A 392 -2.68 18.00 11.13
N PHE A 393 -2.40 18.23 12.40
CA PHE A 393 -2.78 17.37 13.51
C PHE A 393 -4.10 17.84 14.11
N ILE A 394 -4.97 16.89 14.42
CA ILE A 394 -6.19 17.10 15.17
C ILE A 394 -6.06 16.36 16.50
N VAL A 395 -6.07 17.11 17.61
CA VAL A 395 -6.10 16.56 18.96
C VAL A 395 -7.48 16.77 19.56
N VAL A 396 -8.02 15.77 20.24
CA VAL A 396 -9.33 15.82 20.87
C VAL A 396 -9.20 15.91 22.38
N GLY A 397 -9.89 16.90 22.96
CA GLY A 397 -9.93 17.10 24.41
C GLY A 397 -10.99 16.24 25.09
N GLY A 398 -10.79 15.94 26.38
CA GLY A 398 -11.81 15.36 27.25
C GLY A 398 -13.10 16.21 27.28
N LEU A 399 -14.22 15.54 27.59
CA LEU A 399 -15.53 16.16 27.69
C LEU A 399 -16.11 16.07 29.12
N PRO A 400 -16.03 17.16 29.91
CA PRO A 400 -16.57 17.15 31.27
C PRO A 400 -18.09 16.95 31.28
N PRO A 401 -18.67 16.45 32.39
CA PRO A 401 -20.11 16.34 32.55
C PRO A 401 -20.83 17.67 32.27
N GLY A 402 -21.95 17.61 31.55
CA GLY A 402 -22.76 18.78 31.20
C GLY A 402 -22.36 19.49 29.90
N VAL A 403 -21.22 19.14 29.30
CA VAL A 403 -20.80 19.69 27.99
C VAL A 403 -21.35 18.83 26.86
N THR A 404 -22.12 19.41 25.93
CA THR A 404 -22.84 18.63 24.89
C THR A 404 -22.15 18.60 23.52
N ARG A 405 -20.91 19.08 23.43
CA ARG A 405 -20.17 19.16 22.16
C ARG A 405 -18.69 18.82 22.38
N ASN A 406 -18.13 17.98 21.53
CA ASN A 406 -16.70 17.70 21.53
C ASN A 406 -15.92 18.83 20.83
N TYR A 407 -14.71 19.09 21.32
CA TYR A 407 -13.82 20.11 20.77
C TYR A 407 -12.59 19.46 20.16
N LEU A 408 -12.29 19.84 18.93
CA LEU A 408 -11.15 19.34 18.16
C LEU A 408 -10.16 20.49 17.98
N TYR A 409 -8.90 20.28 18.30
CA TYR A 409 -7.86 21.31 18.29
C TYR A 409 -6.91 21.01 17.14
N GLU A 410 -6.85 21.93 16.18
CA GLU A 410 -6.01 21.83 14.99
C GLU A 410 -4.66 22.48 15.23
N TYR A 411 -3.61 21.75 14.86
CA TYR A 411 -2.22 22.17 14.91
C TYR A 411 -1.54 21.94 13.57
N ASP A 412 -0.54 22.75 13.23
CA ASP A 412 0.34 22.43 12.10
C ASP A 412 1.38 21.36 12.45
N GLU A 413 2.23 21.00 11.49
CA GLU A 413 3.28 19.99 11.66
C GLU A 413 4.34 20.35 12.72
N ARG A 414 4.39 21.61 13.17
CA ARG A 414 5.28 22.08 14.25
C ARG A 414 4.53 22.21 15.57
N PHE A 415 3.33 21.65 15.67
CA PHE A 415 2.41 21.77 16.80
C PHE A 415 2.09 23.22 17.20
N LYS A 416 2.03 24.14 16.23
CA LYS A 416 1.46 25.47 16.48
C LYS A 416 -0.05 25.42 16.33
N PHE A 417 -0.76 25.82 17.38
CA PHE A 417 -2.22 25.89 17.38
C PHE A 417 -2.73 26.78 16.24
N ARG A 418 -3.72 26.29 15.52
CA ARG A 418 -4.38 27.00 14.42
C ARG A 418 -5.79 27.40 14.77
N LYS A 419 -6.59 26.44 15.23
CA LYS A 419 -8.04 26.59 15.30
C LYS A 419 -8.65 25.53 16.20
N ARG A 420 -9.70 25.90 16.92
CA ARG A 420 -10.62 24.97 17.57
C ARG A 420 -11.84 24.76 16.68
N HIS A 421 -12.19 23.51 16.43
CA HIS A 421 -13.43 23.10 15.78
C HIS A 421 -14.41 22.54 16.81
N VAL A 422 -15.69 22.54 16.46
CA VAL A 422 -16.77 22.04 17.30
C VAL A 422 -17.45 20.91 16.57
N LEU A 423 -17.46 19.73 17.18
CA LEU A 423 -18.19 18.56 16.67
C LEU A 423 -19.54 18.47 17.38
N GLY A 424 -20.63 18.54 16.61
CA GLY A 424 -22.00 18.44 17.10
C GLY A 424 -22.43 17.02 17.48
N SER A 425 -21.63 16.32 18.29
CA SER A 425 -21.81 14.89 18.63
C SER A 425 -22.88 14.59 19.70
N GLY A 426 -23.31 15.61 20.43
CA GLY A 426 -23.92 15.43 21.75
C GLY A 426 -22.87 15.07 22.81
N TYR A 427 -23.33 14.80 24.03
CA TYR A 427 -22.46 14.31 25.10
C TYR A 427 -21.91 12.91 24.77
N THR A 428 -20.62 12.73 25.02
CA THR A 428 -19.91 11.44 24.97
C THR A 428 -19.15 11.29 26.29
N LEU A 429 -19.29 10.15 26.96
CA LEU A 429 -18.71 9.95 28.29
C LEU A 429 -17.18 10.09 28.21
N MET A 430 -16.62 11.06 28.95
CA MET A 430 -15.19 11.39 28.93
C MET A 430 -14.63 11.88 27.59
N GLY A 431 -15.48 12.19 26.61
CA GLY A 431 -15.08 12.70 25.30
C GLY A 431 -14.72 11.60 24.29
N ILE A 432 -14.08 12.04 23.20
CA ILE A 432 -13.54 11.16 22.16
C ILE A 432 -12.15 10.71 22.57
N GLN A 433 -11.91 9.41 22.41
CA GLN A 433 -10.65 8.79 22.79
C GLN A 433 -9.77 8.50 21.60
N THR A 434 -10.37 8.13 20.48
CA THR A 434 -9.61 7.75 19.29
C THR A 434 -10.03 8.59 18.11
N ALA A 435 -9.07 8.95 17.26
CA ALA A 435 -9.33 9.71 16.04
C ALA A 435 -8.56 9.08 14.88
N ALA A 436 -9.19 9.03 13.71
CA ALA A 436 -8.52 8.64 12.48
C ALA A 436 -9.08 9.39 11.28
N TRP A 437 -8.22 9.67 10.30
CA TRP A 437 -8.67 10.03 8.97
C TRP A 437 -8.51 8.82 8.06
N ALA A 438 -9.62 8.39 7.44
CA ALA A 438 -9.61 7.26 6.52
C ALA A 438 -10.81 7.33 5.58
N ASN A 439 -10.64 6.84 4.34
CA ASN A 439 -11.70 6.80 3.33
C ASN A 439 -12.41 8.15 3.12
N GLY A 440 -11.67 9.26 3.20
CA GLY A 440 -12.21 10.60 2.98
C GLY A 440 -13.05 11.17 4.13
N SER A 441 -13.04 10.53 5.31
CA SER A 441 -13.79 10.97 6.49
C SER A 441 -12.94 10.94 7.76
N TRP A 442 -13.32 11.77 8.74
CA TRP A 442 -12.87 11.64 10.11
C TRP A 442 -13.72 10.59 10.83
N TRP A 443 -13.07 9.73 11.58
CA TRP A 443 -13.66 8.70 12.43
C TRP A 443 -13.25 8.93 13.87
N PHE A 444 -14.21 8.87 14.78
CA PHE A 444 -13.97 9.10 16.20
C PHE A 444 -14.60 8.00 17.07
N GLY A 445 -13.79 7.33 17.89
CA GLY A 445 -14.26 6.37 18.87
C GLY A 445 -14.41 7.02 20.24
N CYS A 446 -15.57 6.85 20.86
CA CYS A 446 -15.91 7.45 22.14
C CYS A 446 -15.99 6.41 23.25
N TYR A 447 -15.50 6.73 24.45
CA TYR A 447 -15.87 5.98 25.65
C TYR A 447 -17.35 6.18 25.97
N GLY A 448 -17.97 5.19 26.63
CA GLY A 448 -19.37 5.28 27.03
C GLY A 448 -20.05 3.95 27.24
N ASN A 449 -21.29 4.03 27.71
CA ASN A 449 -22.28 2.97 27.63
C ASN A 449 -23.58 3.62 27.09
N PRO A 450 -23.89 3.51 25.79
CA PRO A 450 -23.17 2.72 24.77
C PRO A 450 -21.85 3.36 24.33
N GLN A 451 -20.96 2.53 23.77
CA GLN A 451 -19.72 2.99 23.12
C GLN A 451 -20.06 3.38 21.69
N VAL A 452 -19.76 4.62 21.30
CA VAL A 452 -20.22 5.17 20.02
C VAL A 452 -19.08 5.47 19.06
N LEU A 453 -19.32 5.18 17.79
CA LEU A 453 -18.49 5.57 16.65
C LEU A 453 -19.16 6.76 15.97
N LEU A 454 -18.37 7.80 15.68
CA LEU A 454 -18.81 8.98 14.95
C LEU A 454 -18.05 9.06 13.62
N ARG A 455 -18.74 9.49 12.56
CA ARG A 455 -18.13 9.88 11.28
C ARG A 455 -18.41 11.36 11.01
N ALA A 456 -17.42 12.08 10.52
CA ALA A 456 -17.57 13.46 10.07
C ALA A 456 -16.82 13.70 8.76
N ASP A 457 -17.29 14.66 7.97
CA ASP A 457 -16.59 15.07 6.74
C ASP A 457 -15.33 15.90 7.05
N ALA A 458 -14.55 16.27 6.02
CA ALA A 458 -13.34 17.09 6.14
C ALA A 458 -13.53 18.43 6.89
N ALA A 459 -14.76 18.94 6.97
CA ALA A 459 -15.13 20.16 7.66
C ALA A 459 -15.68 19.92 9.07
N PHE A 460 -15.57 18.70 9.58
CA PHE A 460 -16.08 18.24 10.88
C PHE A 460 -17.60 18.34 11.02
N ARG A 461 -18.35 18.25 9.92
CA ARG A 461 -19.80 18.08 9.96
C ARG A 461 -20.10 16.59 10.15
N LEU A 462 -20.86 16.29 11.21
CA LEU A 462 -21.21 14.91 11.55
C LEU A 462 -22.06 14.30 10.43
N SER A 463 -21.65 13.14 9.94
CA SER A 463 -22.30 12.38 8.87
C SER A 463 -22.78 11.00 9.32
N GLY A 464 -22.51 10.62 10.58
CA GLY A 464 -23.11 9.44 11.20
C GLY A 464 -22.66 9.20 12.63
N LYS A 465 -23.45 8.40 13.34
CA LYS A 465 -23.27 8.01 14.75
C LYS A 465 -23.86 6.62 14.95
N TRP A 466 -23.07 5.68 15.42
CA TRP A 466 -23.45 4.27 15.55
C TRP A 466 -23.02 3.68 16.89
N ASP A 467 -23.73 2.66 17.34
CA ASP A 467 -23.35 1.81 18.47
C ASP A 467 -22.30 0.79 18.00
N PHE A 468 -21.06 1.26 17.90
CA PHE A 468 -19.90 0.48 17.49
C PHE A 468 -18.70 0.90 18.36
N ASN A 469 -18.10 -0.07 19.04
CA ASN A 469 -16.95 0.21 19.89
C ASN A 469 -15.65 0.27 19.08
N ALA A 470 -15.13 1.47 18.92
CA ALA A 470 -13.77 1.73 18.44
C ALA A 470 -12.96 2.64 19.38
N SER A 471 -13.33 2.63 20.66
CA SER A 471 -12.85 3.57 21.69
C SER A 471 -11.38 3.39 22.08
N VAL A 472 -10.73 2.29 21.68
CA VAL A 472 -9.34 1.95 22.03
C VAL A 472 -8.45 1.70 20.80
N GLY A 473 -8.89 2.14 19.63
CA GLY A 473 -8.03 2.29 18.46
C GLY A 473 -8.81 2.25 17.15
N ILE A 474 -8.51 3.18 16.24
CA ILE A 474 -8.99 3.19 14.86
C ILE A 474 -7.78 3.47 13.97
N ALA A 475 -7.49 2.58 13.03
CA ALA A 475 -6.53 2.87 11.98
C ALA A 475 -7.10 2.54 10.60
N GLY A 476 -7.06 3.49 9.69
CA GLY A 476 -7.35 3.25 8.28
C GLY A 476 -6.23 2.42 7.65
N LEU A 477 -6.60 1.41 6.86
CA LEU A 477 -5.66 0.60 6.10
C LEU A 477 -5.59 1.08 4.65
N PRO A 478 -4.43 0.95 3.97
CA PRO A 478 -4.28 1.39 2.59
C PRO A 478 -5.22 0.72 1.58
N ASP A 479 -5.82 -0.42 1.93
CA ASP A 479 -6.79 -1.13 1.09
C ASP A 479 -8.26 -0.74 1.35
N GLY A 480 -8.46 0.35 2.09
CA GLY A 480 -9.77 0.90 2.43
C GLY A 480 -10.47 0.19 3.59
N ARG A 481 -9.87 -0.84 4.18
CA ARG A 481 -10.34 -1.46 5.42
C ARG A 481 -9.89 -0.67 6.64
N PHE A 482 -10.31 -1.12 7.82
CA PHE A 482 -9.92 -0.56 9.11
C PHE A 482 -9.33 -1.65 9.98
N LEU A 483 -8.40 -1.25 10.84
CA LEU A 483 -7.94 -2.01 11.98
C LEU A 483 -8.54 -1.39 13.24
N ILE A 484 -9.28 -2.18 14.03
CA ILE A 484 -10.01 -1.70 15.21
C ILE A 484 -9.43 -2.34 16.46
N GLY A 485 -9.02 -1.51 17.41
CA GLY A 485 -8.45 -1.95 18.68
C GLY A 485 -9.50 -2.51 19.64
N GLN A 486 -9.10 -3.50 20.43
CA GLN A 486 -9.87 -4.11 21.50
C GLN A 486 -9.00 -4.27 22.75
N ASN A 487 -9.63 -4.08 23.89
CA ASN A 487 -9.02 -4.24 25.20
C ASN A 487 -9.80 -5.29 26.01
N THR A 488 -9.12 -6.36 26.39
CA THR A 488 -9.69 -7.46 27.19
C THR A 488 -9.05 -7.49 28.57
N PRO A 489 -9.76 -7.09 29.64
CA PRO A 489 -9.27 -7.23 31.01
C PRO A 489 -9.05 -8.69 31.39
N VAL A 490 -7.92 -8.99 32.02
CA VAL A 490 -7.59 -10.29 32.59
C VAL A 490 -7.57 -10.14 34.11
N LYS A 491 -8.57 -10.72 34.77
CA LYS A 491 -8.81 -10.56 36.20
C LYS A 491 -7.55 -10.87 37.02
N GLY A 492 -7.10 -9.87 37.79
CA GLY A 492 -5.95 -9.98 38.69
C GLY A 492 -4.58 -9.96 38.01
N VAL A 493 -4.50 -9.81 36.68
CA VAL A 493 -3.24 -9.82 35.94
C VAL A 493 -3.01 -8.50 35.20
N GLY A 494 -4.00 -7.99 34.48
CA GLY A 494 -3.84 -6.80 33.65
C GLY A 494 -4.80 -6.80 32.46
N HIS A 495 -4.31 -6.45 31.29
CA HIS A 495 -5.06 -6.28 30.05
C HIS A 495 -4.35 -6.95 28.87
N LYS A 496 -5.14 -7.54 27.98
CA LYS A 496 -4.70 -8.03 26.67
C LYS A 496 -5.30 -7.17 25.58
N GLY A 497 -4.54 -6.97 24.51
CA GLY A 497 -4.87 -6.08 23.40
C GLY A 497 -5.00 -6.91 22.15
N SER A 498 -6.04 -6.66 21.38
CA SER A 498 -6.22 -7.27 20.07
C SER A 498 -6.70 -6.24 19.06
N VAL A 499 -6.58 -6.57 17.80
CA VAL A 499 -7.16 -5.85 16.69
C VAL A 499 -7.96 -6.81 15.83
N PHE A 500 -9.03 -6.30 15.25
CA PHE A 500 -9.77 -7.00 14.20
C PHE A 500 -9.96 -6.11 12.98
N ILE A 501 -10.13 -6.74 11.82
CA ILE A 501 -10.39 -6.05 10.57
C ILE A 501 -11.86 -5.68 10.46
N ALA A 502 -12.14 -4.44 10.06
CA ALA A 502 -13.49 -3.99 9.73
C ALA A 502 -13.53 -3.31 8.36
N ARG A 503 -14.73 -3.21 7.79
CA ARG A 503 -15.03 -2.37 6.62
C ARG A 503 -16.06 -1.31 7.02
N GLU A 504 -16.00 -0.18 6.33
CA GLU A 504 -17.04 0.83 6.42
C GLU A 504 -18.41 0.24 6.03
N ASP A 505 -19.43 0.62 6.78
CA ASP A 505 -20.81 0.19 6.60
C ASP A 505 -21.69 1.42 6.83
N ASN A 506 -22.51 1.80 5.85
CA ASN A 506 -23.31 3.02 5.97
C ASN A 506 -24.43 2.91 7.02
N GLU A 507 -24.87 1.70 7.36
CA GLU A 507 -25.93 1.45 8.33
C GLU A 507 -25.38 1.22 9.73
N LYS A 508 -24.21 0.58 9.84
CA LYS A 508 -23.60 0.18 11.14
C LYS A 508 -22.37 1.01 11.51
N GLY A 509 -21.95 1.92 10.64
CA GLY A 509 -20.67 2.63 10.72
C GLY A 509 -19.53 1.75 10.25
N MET A 510 -19.34 0.62 10.90
CA MET A 510 -18.37 -0.40 10.53
C MET A 510 -18.91 -1.82 10.78
N THR A 511 -18.48 -2.77 9.95
CA THR A 511 -18.79 -4.20 10.10
C THR A 511 -17.49 -5.00 10.13
N PRO A 512 -17.28 -5.90 11.10
CA PRO A 512 -16.13 -6.80 11.12
C PRO A 512 -16.06 -7.64 9.84
N VAL A 513 -14.86 -7.80 9.28
CA VAL A 513 -14.62 -8.72 8.16
C VAL A 513 -14.47 -10.10 8.76
N ILE A 514 -15.48 -10.95 8.56
CA ILE A 514 -15.41 -12.35 9.00
C ILE A 514 -14.38 -13.07 8.13
N SER A 515 -13.25 -13.41 8.72
CA SER A 515 -12.23 -14.27 8.13
C SER A 515 -12.83 -15.67 7.91
N VAL A 516 -13.22 -15.99 6.67
CA VAL A 516 -13.51 -17.38 6.29
C VAL A 516 -12.18 -18.11 6.11
N GLU A 517 -11.50 -18.42 7.22
CA GLU A 517 -10.37 -19.33 7.18
C GLU A 517 -10.87 -20.76 7.40
N SER A 518 -10.56 -21.62 6.42
CA SER A 518 -10.89 -23.04 6.25
C SER A 518 -12.34 -23.36 5.86
N GLY A 519 -12.49 -23.89 4.64
CA GLY A 519 -13.71 -24.52 4.19
C GLY A 519 -14.04 -25.75 5.05
N VAL A 520 -14.90 -25.54 6.04
CA VAL A 520 -15.77 -26.57 6.58
C VAL A 520 -17.17 -25.96 6.62
N SER A 521 -18.03 -26.40 5.70
CA SER A 521 -19.45 -26.13 5.75
C SER A 521 -20.01 -26.70 7.05
N VAL A 522 -20.34 -25.84 8.02
CA VAL A 522 -21.25 -26.21 9.10
C VAL A 522 -22.64 -25.85 8.59
N GLU A 523 -23.39 -26.85 8.11
CA GLU A 523 -24.82 -26.73 7.93
C GLU A 523 -25.45 -26.25 9.24
N ALA A 524 -26.13 -25.12 9.20
CA ALA A 524 -26.92 -24.60 10.31
C ALA A 524 -28.08 -25.57 10.59
N LYS A 525 -27.96 -26.38 11.63
CA LYS A 525 -29.12 -27.06 12.22
C LYS A 525 -29.98 -26.01 12.93
N ASN A 526 -31.15 -25.73 12.34
CA ASN A 526 -32.21 -24.98 13.02
C ASN A 526 -32.60 -25.67 14.34
N PRO A 527 -32.77 -24.94 15.45
CA PRO A 527 -33.32 -25.51 16.67
C PRO A 527 -34.81 -25.85 16.47
N PRO A 528 -35.32 -26.91 17.12
CA PRO A 528 -36.71 -27.30 16.98
C PRO A 528 -37.63 -26.24 17.60
N ALA A 529 -38.71 -25.94 16.89
CA ALA A 529 -39.81 -25.12 17.38
C ALA A 529 -40.39 -25.76 18.65
N LYS A 530 -40.48 -24.97 19.73
CA LYS A 530 -41.28 -25.34 20.91
C LYS A 530 -42.76 -25.25 20.55
N GLN A 531 -43.47 -26.37 20.66
CA GLN A 531 -44.91 -26.38 20.94
C GLN A 531 -45.13 -26.30 22.44
#